data_AF-A0A444Z2K1-F1
#
_entry.id   AF-A0A444Z2K1-F1
#
_cell.length_a   1.000
_cell.length_b   1.000
_cell.length_c   1.000
_cell.angle_alpha   90.00
_cell.angle_beta   90.00
_cell.angle_gamma   90.00
#
_symmetry.space_group_name_H-M   'P 1'
#
loop_
_entity.id
_entity.type
_entity.pdbx_description
1 polymer ?
#
loop_
_entity_poly.entity_id
_entity_poly.type
_entity_poly.pdbx_seq_one_letter_code
_entity_poly.pdbx_strand_id
1 'polypeptide(L)'
;MTKLSRNWFPQWSGDENEVLYEVQGWPTDMVVYLGSRTCTCRFWQLTVKIKPGRPTINRREDKDEQPYNPIRCLYCGEVGHNRRTCKVKKQEEAAEQARLMQLQLAVVATPADANA
;
A
#
# COMPACT_ATOMS: atom_id res chain seq x y z
N MET A 1 -4.25 29.05 -26.07
CA MET A 1 -3.13 28.09 -26.02
C MET A 1 -3.30 27.19 -24.81
N THR A 2 -3.67 25.93 -25.03
CA THR A 2 -3.81 24.90 -23.99
C THR A 2 -2.44 24.61 -23.38
N LYS A 3 -2.28 24.93 -22.10
CA LYS A 3 -1.07 24.63 -21.33
C LYS A 3 -1.04 23.13 -21.08
N LEU A 4 -0.30 22.38 -21.89
CA LEU A 4 -0.07 20.96 -21.65
C LEU A 4 0.63 20.79 -20.30
N SER A 5 0.19 19.80 -19.52
CA SER A 5 0.88 19.42 -18.29
C SER A 5 2.31 19.01 -18.64
N ARG A 6 3.29 19.54 -17.91
CA ARG A 6 4.73 19.41 -18.23
C ARG A 6 5.25 17.96 -18.32
N ASN A 7 4.47 16.99 -17.86
CA ASN A 7 4.91 15.60 -17.63
C ASN A 7 3.97 14.55 -18.22
N TRP A 8 2.91 14.97 -18.94
CA TRP A 8 1.96 14.03 -19.56
C TRP A 8 1.71 14.42 -21.00
N PHE A 9 1.93 13.46 -21.90
CA PHE A 9 1.74 13.64 -23.34
C PHE A 9 0.71 12.62 -23.83
N PRO A 10 -0.49 13.06 -24.22
CA PRO A 10 -1.47 12.17 -24.83
C PRO A 10 -1.11 11.93 -26.31
N GLN A 11 -1.04 10.66 -26.69
CA GLN A 11 -0.87 10.19 -28.05
C GLN A 11 -2.11 9.38 -28.45
N TRP A 12 -2.71 9.74 -29.58
CA TRP A 12 -3.85 9.00 -30.13
C TRP A 12 -3.39 7.67 -30.73
N SER A 13 -4.08 6.57 -30.41
CA SER A 13 -3.66 5.22 -30.78
C SER A 13 -4.14 4.76 -32.18
N GLY A 14 -4.84 5.61 -32.94
CA GLY A 14 -5.23 5.29 -34.32
C GLY A 14 -6.58 4.58 -34.47
N ASP A 15 -7.46 4.65 -33.46
CA ASP A 15 -8.78 3.99 -33.51
C ASP A 15 -9.82 4.81 -34.30
N GLU A 16 -10.62 4.16 -35.15
CA GLU A 16 -11.65 4.83 -35.97
C GLU A 16 -12.66 5.69 -35.19
N ASN A 17 -12.76 5.45 -33.88
CA ASN A 17 -13.74 6.11 -33.01
C ASN A 17 -13.14 7.25 -32.16
N GLU A 18 -11.83 7.52 -32.25
CA GLU A 18 -11.12 8.53 -31.44
C GLU A 18 -11.37 8.38 -29.92
N VAL A 19 -11.53 7.15 -29.43
CA VAL A 19 -11.84 6.88 -28.03
C VAL A 19 -10.65 6.34 -27.24
N LEU A 20 -9.52 6.05 -27.88
CA LEU A 20 -8.35 5.47 -27.24
C LEU A 20 -7.13 6.39 -27.29
N TYR A 21 -6.63 6.74 -26.11
CA TYR A 21 -5.42 7.55 -25.95
C TYR A 21 -4.41 6.84 -25.06
N GLU A 22 -3.19 6.71 -25.56
CA GLU A 22 -2.02 6.37 -24.77
C GLU A 22 -1.46 7.65 -24.17
N VAL A 23 -1.33 7.70 -22.85
CA VAL A 23 -0.78 8.85 -22.13
C VAL A 23 0.54 8.42 -21.51
N GLN A 24 1.63 8.99 -22.02
CA GLN A 24 2.97 8.72 -21.52
C GLN A 24 3.30 9.63 -20.35
N GLY A 25 3.80 9.04 -19.26
CA GLY A 25 4.17 9.76 -18.04
C GLY A 25 5.06 8.91 -17.13
N TRP A 26 6.00 9.54 -16.43
CA TRP A 26 6.88 8.85 -15.50
C TRP A 26 6.14 8.60 -14.17
N PRO A 27 6.13 7.38 -13.58
CA PRO A 27 6.90 6.16 -13.89
C PRO A 27 6.16 5.10 -14.75
N THR A 28 4.97 5.36 -15.27
CA THR A 28 4.19 4.38 -16.04
C THR A 28 3.34 5.04 -17.12
N ASP A 29 3.34 4.45 -18.31
CA ASP A 29 2.39 4.78 -19.37
C ASP A 29 1.00 4.22 -19.05
N MET A 30 -0.04 4.97 -19.43
CA MET A 30 -1.43 4.64 -19.13
C MET A 30 -2.27 4.73 -20.39
N VAL A 31 -3.36 3.96 -20.44
CA VAL A 31 -4.29 3.99 -21.57
C VAL A 31 -5.64 4.49 -21.07
N VAL A 32 -6.14 5.54 -21.71
CA VAL A 32 -7.41 6.20 -21.41
C VAL A 32 -8.40 5.87 -22.53
N TYR A 33 -9.48 5.21 -22.14
CA TYR A 33 -10.62 4.89 -23.00
C TYR A 33 -11.71 5.94 -22.74
N LEU A 34 -11.89 6.90 -23.64
CA LEU A 34 -12.91 7.95 -23.53
C LEU A 34 -14.33 7.41 -23.69
N GLY A 35 -14.54 6.43 -24.57
CA GLY A 35 -15.85 5.80 -24.81
C GLY A 35 -16.42 5.15 -23.55
N SER A 36 -15.58 4.47 -22.77
CA SER A 36 -15.94 3.87 -21.48
C SER A 36 -15.60 4.75 -20.27
N ARG A 37 -14.98 5.91 -20.48
CA ARG A 37 -14.53 6.86 -19.44
C ARG A 37 -13.63 6.21 -18.39
N THR A 38 -12.76 5.30 -18.80
CA THR A 38 -11.89 4.49 -17.92
C THR A 38 -10.41 4.64 -18.25
N CYS A 39 -9.55 4.73 -17.23
CA CYS A 39 -8.09 4.65 -17.34
C CYS A 39 -7.57 3.29 -16.83
N THR A 40 -6.55 2.70 -17.47
CA THR A 40 -5.86 1.49 -16.97
C THR A 40 -5.25 1.68 -15.59
N CYS A 41 -4.85 2.90 -15.26
CA CYS A 41 -4.37 3.31 -13.95
C CYS A 41 -5.42 3.21 -12.84
N ARG A 42 -6.72 3.13 -13.20
CA ARG A 42 -7.89 3.21 -12.30
C ARG A 42 -7.96 4.45 -11.40
N PHE A 43 -6.96 5.33 -11.45
CA PHE A 43 -6.87 6.57 -10.69
C PHE A 43 -7.77 7.64 -11.29
N TRP A 44 -7.81 7.74 -12.62
CA TRP A 44 -8.66 8.68 -13.36
C TRP A 44 -9.77 7.91 -14.07
N GLN A 45 -10.92 7.76 -13.41
CA GLN A 45 -12.13 7.34 -14.08
C GLN A 45 -13.00 8.59 -14.32
N LEU A 46 -13.20 8.96 -15.59
CA LEU A 46 -13.72 10.26 -16.02
C LEU A 46 -15.22 10.48 -15.74
N THR A 47 -15.90 9.69 -14.91
CA THR A 47 -17.22 10.01 -14.28
C THR A 47 -17.87 8.84 -13.53
N VAL A 48 -17.22 7.69 -13.32
CA VAL A 48 -17.79 6.71 -12.39
C VAL A 48 -17.56 7.22 -10.97
N LYS A 49 -18.64 7.73 -10.37
CA LYS A 49 -18.77 7.78 -8.91
C LYS A 49 -18.43 6.37 -8.43
N ILE A 50 -17.23 6.16 -7.91
CA ILE A 50 -16.93 4.95 -7.15
C ILE A 50 -18.02 4.94 -6.09
N LYS A 51 -18.95 3.98 -6.18
CA LYS A 51 -19.96 3.84 -5.14
C LYS A 51 -19.14 3.76 -3.85
N PRO A 52 -19.30 4.70 -2.90
CA PRO A 52 -18.65 4.52 -1.63
C PRO A 52 -19.06 3.12 -1.20
N GLY A 53 -18.08 2.27 -0.92
CA GLY A 53 -18.35 0.99 -0.28
C GLY A 53 -19.26 1.27 0.90
N ARG A 54 -20.13 0.30 1.25
CA ARG A 54 -21.16 0.51 2.27
C ARG A 54 -20.55 1.26 3.49
N PRO A 55 -21.08 2.43 3.89
CA PRO A 55 -20.50 3.23 4.94
C PRO A 55 -20.28 2.40 6.21
N THR A 56 -19.08 2.44 6.78
CA THR A 56 -18.76 1.69 8.00
C THR A 56 -19.32 2.35 9.26
N ILE A 57 -19.65 3.64 9.19
CA ILE A 57 -20.10 4.46 10.32
C ILE A 57 -21.61 4.69 10.20
N ASN A 58 -22.36 4.43 11.27
CA ASN A 58 -23.82 4.57 11.35
C ASN A 58 -24.61 3.72 10.33
N ARG A 59 -24.08 2.54 9.98
CA ARG A 59 -24.77 1.55 9.14
C ARG A 59 -25.94 0.93 9.92
N ARG A 60 -27.11 0.80 9.27
CA ARG A 60 -28.16 -0.11 9.75
C ARG A 60 -27.71 -1.54 9.46
N GLU A 61 -27.62 -2.36 10.51
CA GLU A 61 -27.29 -3.77 10.40
C GLU A 61 -28.48 -4.50 9.76
N ASP A 62 -28.24 -5.18 8.63
CA ASP A 62 -29.25 -6.05 8.02
C ASP A 62 -29.42 -7.31 8.87
N LYS A 63 -30.62 -7.90 8.89
CA LYS A 63 -30.94 -9.06 9.75
C LYS A 63 -30.06 -10.29 9.50
N ASP A 64 -29.51 -10.41 8.29
CA ASP A 64 -28.67 -11.53 7.85
C ASP A 64 -27.16 -11.25 8.03
N GLU A 65 -26.79 -10.08 8.55
CA GLU A 65 -25.39 -9.74 8.83
C GLU A 65 -24.95 -10.39 10.13
N GLN A 66 -24.04 -11.36 10.01
CA GLN A 66 -23.43 -11.97 11.18
C GLN A 66 -22.42 -10.99 11.81
N PRO A 67 -22.45 -10.81 13.14
CA PRO A 67 -21.51 -9.91 13.83
C PRO A 67 -20.07 -10.37 13.57
N TYR A 68 -19.22 -9.40 13.21
CA TYR A 68 -17.82 -9.66 12.92
C TYR A 68 -17.06 -10.08 14.18
N ASN A 69 -16.42 -11.25 14.13
CA ASN A 69 -15.53 -11.68 15.21
C ASN A 69 -14.27 -10.82 15.24
N PRO A 70 -13.96 -10.14 16.36
CA PRO A 70 -12.77 -9.30 16.47
C PRO A 70 -11.49 -10.09 16.18
N ILE A 71 -10.59 -9.51 15.38
CA ILE A 71 -9.29 -10.11 15.07
C ILE A 71 -8.52 -10.30 16.38
N ARG A 72 -8.11 -11.54 16.67
CA ARG A 72 -7.23 -11.87 17.79
C ARG A 72 -5.79 -12.07 17.30
N CYS A 73 -4.85 -11.51 18.04
CA CYS A 73 -3.44 -11.69 17.76
C CYS A 73 -2.98 -13.11 18.16
N LEU A 74 -2.43 -13.89 17.23
CA LEU A 74 -1.84 -15.21 17.51
C LEU A 74 -0.49 -15.15 18.27
N TYR A 75 -0.04 -13.95 18.65
CA TYR A 75 1.17 -13.76 19.45
C TYR A 75 0.84 -13.46 20.91
N CYS A 76 0.20 -12.32 21.17
CA CYS A 76 -0.15 -11.89 22.52
C CYS A 76 -1.59 -12.23 22.95
N GLY A 77 -2.44 -12.73 22.06
CA GLY A 77 -3.84 -13.09 22.36
C GLY A 77 -4.83 -11.92 22.39
N GLU A 78 -4.35 -10.67 22.38
CA GLU A 78 -5.20 -9.47 22.43
C GLU A 78 -5.97 -9.24 21.13
N VAL A 79 -7.15 -8.60 21.23
CA VAL A 79 -8.00 -8.24 20.09
C VAL A 79 -7.58 -6.92 19.44
N GLY A 80 -7.93 -6.73 18.16
CA GLY A 80 -7.77 -5.47 17.44
C GLY A 80 -6.50 -5.34 16.60
N HIS A 81 -5.64 -6.36 16.60
CA HIS A 81 -4.45 -6.41 15.76
C HIS A 81 -4.09 -7.85 15.39
N ASN A 82 -3.22 -8.03 14.40
CA ASN A 82 -2.77 -9.36 13.96
C ASN A 82 -1.32 -9.61 14.42
N ARG A 83 -0.81 -10.84 14.25
CA ARG A 83 0.57 -11.19 14.63
C ARG A 83 1.63 -10.29 13.99
N ARG A 84 1.42 -9.80 12.75
CA ARG A 84 2.39 -8.94 12.05
C ARG A 84 2.44 -7.52 12.63
N THR A 85 1.33 -7.03 13.16
CA THR A 85 1.22 -5.68 13.74
C THR A 85 1.29 -5.69 15.27
N CYS A 86 1.63 -6.83 15.88
CA CYS A 86 1.73 -6.97 17.32
C CYS A 86 2.88 -6.12 17.89
N LYS A 87 2.53 -5.22 18.80
CA LYS A 87 3.51 -4.33 19.47
C LYS A 87 4.47 -5.11 20.35
N VAL A 88 3.98 -6.13 21.06
CA VAL A 88 4.78 -6.99 21.95
C VAL A 88 5.88 -7.69 21.15
N LYS A 89 5.50 -8.41 20.08
CA LYS A 89 6.44 -9.07 19.19
C LYS A 89 7.47 -8.09 18.62
N LYS A 90 7.01 -6.93 18.16
CA LYS A 90 7.87 -5.89 17.58
C LYS A 90 8.89 -5.35 18.59
N GLN A 91 8.49 -5.18 19.84
CA GLN A 91 9.37 -4.70 20.92
C GLN A 91 10.41 -5.76 21.29
N GLU A 92 10.01 -7.03 21.42
CA GLU A 92 10.91 -8.15 21.71
C GLU A 92 11.90 -8.38 20.57
N GLU A 93 11.45 -8.32 19.30
CA GLU A 93 12.33 -8.41 18.13
C GLU A 93 13.33 -7.25 18.09
N ALA A 94 12.90 -6.02 18.39
CA ALA A 94 13.80 -4.87 18.46
C ALA A 94 14.81 -5.00 19.62
N ALA A 95 14.38 -5.52 20.77
CA ALA A 95 15.25 -5.77 21.91
C ALA A 95 16.28 -6.86 21.61
N GLU A 96 15.88 -7.95 20.95
CA GLU A 96 16.78 -9.03 20.54
C GLU A 96 17.77 -8.53 19.48
N GLN A 97 17.31 -7.76 18.50
CA GLN A 97 18.21 -7.12 17.52
C GLN A 97 19.21 -6.19 18.21
N ALA A 98 18.79 -5.41 19.22
CA ALA A 98 19.70 -4.57 19.98
C ALA A 98 20.71 -5.39 20.79
N ARG A 99 20.29 -6.51 21.39
CA ARG A 99 21.19 -7.44 22.11
C ARG A 99 22.23 -8.05 21.18
N LEU A 100 21.81 -8.55 20.02
CA LEU A 100 22.71 -9.09 19.00
C LEU A 100 23.70 -8.01 18.52
N MET A 101 23.23 -6.79 18.31
CA MET A 101 24.10 -5.67 17.92
C MET A 101 25.12 -5.30 19.01
N GLN A 102 24.73 -5.33 20.29
CA GLN A 102 25.65 -5.12 21.41
C GLN A 102 26.70 -6.24 21.51
N LEU A 103 26.29 -7.50 21.34
CA LEU A 103 27.22 -8.64 21.35
C LEU A 103 28.22 -8.57 20.19
N GLN A 104 27.76 -8.20 18.99
CA GLN A 104 28.65 -8.00 17.84
C GLN A 104 29.71 -6.92 18.10
N LEU A 105 29.32 -5.80 18.73
CA LEU A 105 30.26 -4.74 19.12
C LEU A 105 31.29 -5.23 20.16
N ALA A 106 30.86 -6.03 21.13
CA ALA A 106 31.75 -6.58 22.16
C ALA A 106 32.79 -7.57 21.59
N VAL A 107 32.41 -8.39 20.60
CA VAL A 107 33.34 -9.30 19.90
C VAL A 107 34.40 -8.53 19.11
N VAL A 108 34.06 -7.39 18.52
CA VAL A 108 35.03 -6.54 17.78
C VAL A 108 35.99 -5.81 18.73
N ALA A 109 35.59 -5.56 19.97
CA ALA A 109 36.39 -4.82 20.95
C ALA A 109 37.42 -5.66 21.73
N THR A 110 37.51 -6.98 21.50
CA THR A 110 38.59 -7.78 22.09
C THR A 110 39.92 -7.41 21.41
N PRO A 111 40.92 -6.88 22.13
CA PRO A 111 42.24 -6.67 21.56
C PRO A 111 42.81 -8.03 21.15
N ALA A 112 43.17 -8.18 19.87
CA ALA A 112 44.00 -9.28 19.42
C ALA A 112 45.30 -9.26 20.24
N ASP A 113 45.45 -10.26 21.10
CA ASP A 113 46.67 -10.73 21.74
C ASP A 113 47.78 -9.68 21.93
N ALA A 114 47.72 -9.01 23.08
CA ALA A 114 48.91 -8.51 23.74
C ALA A 114 49.75 -9.70 24.26
N ASN A 115 50.44 -10.43 23.37
CA ASN A 115 51.51 -11.33 23.77
C ASN A 115 52.41 -11.74 22.58
N ALA A 116 53.54 -11.02 22.42
CA ALA A 116 54.88 -11.49 22.00
C ALA A 116 55.71 -10.32 21.47
#